data_AF-A0AAW1DG92-F1
#
_entry.id   AF-A0AAW1DG92-F1
#
_cell.length_a   1.000
_cell.length_b   1.000
_cell.length_c   1.000
_cell.angle_alpha   90.00
_cell.angle_beta   90.00
_cell.angle_gamma   90.00
#
_symmetry.space_group_name_H-M   'P 1'
#
loop_
_entity.id
_entity.type
_entity.pdbx_description
1 polymer ?
#
loop_
_entity_poly.entity_id
_entity_poly.type
_entity_poly.pdbx_seq_one_letter_code
_entity_poly.pdbx_strand_id
1 'polypeptide(L)'
;MPGILRTDSIDPLDALEAQIEELEKRIIGNVQISDNDCSIAESLINSNTTIQNAVSNYESLKTIFDRISILGKFLDPTYEDSLADNMAKTRMILESESELRLLLSQLTKLNEMNNSLSGEPFKNIPSLTEQLRKVSEAAVKTQEECNQIERDAKKLMENYSLVLTTMNRSLVLFDAVLSEIEENDKIKKPIDE
;
A
#
# COMPACT_ATOMS: atom_id res chain seq x y z
N MET A 1 34.84 81.75 83.73
CA MET A 1 35.03 83.19 83.45
C MET A 1 35.51 83.30 82.01
N PRO A 2 34.85 84.11 81.17
CA PRO A 2 33.53 83.76 80.62
C PRO A 2 33.37 84.06 79.12
N GLY A 3 32.24 83.59 78.58
CA GLY A 3 31.65 83.95 77.28
C GLY A 3 31.61 82.73 76.35
N ILE A 4 30.64 81.81 76.38
CA ILE A 4 29.16 81.88 76.32
C ILE A 4 28.65 82.84 75.24
N LEU A 5 27.74 82.30 74.42
CA LEU A 5 26.94 82.90 73.33
C LEU A 5 27.67 82.80 71.98
N ARG A 6 27.21 82.06 70.97
CA ARG A 6 25.88 81.54 70.58
C ARG A 6 26.12 80.36 69.62
N THR A 7 25.39 79.25 69.70
CA THR A 7 24.26 78.93 68.79
C THR A 7 23.97 79.95 67.68
N ASP A 8 24.95 80.25 66.84
CA ASP A 8 24.68 80.93 65.58
C ASP A 8 25.05 79.92 64.50
N SER A 9 24.00 79.34 63.90
CA SER A 9 23.98 78.68 62.61
C SER A 9 25.35 78.34 62.04
N ILE A 10 25.68 77.04 61.85
CA ILE A 10 26.37 76.71 60.60
C ILE A 10 25.51 77.41 59.58
N ASP A 11 26.04 78.49 59.00
CA ASP A 11 25.26 79.32 58.12
C ASP A 11 24.74 78.30 57.11
N PRO A 12 23.42 78.16 56.88
CA PRO A 12 22.94 77.24 55.87
C PRO A 12 23.71 77.41 54.56
N LEU A 13 24.28 78.60 54.36
CA LEU A 13 25.26 78.93 53.36
C LEU A 13 26.57 78.11 53.43
N ASP A 14 27.29 78.04 54.55
CA ASP A 14 28.56 77.31 54.69
C ASP A 14 28.39 75.79 54.49
N ALA A 15 27.29 75.21 55.01
CA ALA A 15 26.99 73.79 54.79
C ALA A 15 26.62 73.50 53.32
N LEU A 16 25.91 74.44 52.69
CA LEU A 16 25.55 74.34 51.28
C LEU A 16 26.78 74.51 50.39
N GLU A 17 27.70 75.40 50.75
CA GLU A 17 28.95 75.63 50.04
C GLU A 17 29.86 74.40 50.07
N ALA A 18 30.00 73.75 51.23
CA ALA A 18 30.76 72.50 51.32
C ALA A 18 30.11 71.35 50.50
N GLN A 19 28.77 71.28 50.46
CA GLN A 19 28.05 70.31 49.62
C GLN A 19 28.18 70.62 48.14
N ILE A 20 28.15 71.89 47.75
CA ILE A 20 28.35 72.32 46.37
C ILE A 20 29.77 71.94 45.92
N GLU A 21 30.79 72.21 46.73
CA GLU A 21 32.18 71.85 46.41
C GLU A 21 32.34 70.32 46.23
N GLU A 22 31.69 69.51 47.07
CA GLU A 22 31.70 68.05 46.91
C GLU A 22 30.96 67.59 45.64
N LEU A 23 29.82 68.22 45.32
CA LEU A 23 29.05 67.92 44.10
C LEU A 23 29.79 68.33 42.83
N GLU A 24 30.42 69.50 42.82
CA GLU A 24 31.26 69.98 41.72
C GLU A 24 32.43 69.02 41.50
N LYS A 25 33.13 68.62 42.56
CA LYS A 25 34.23 67.65 42.46
C LYS A 25 33.76 66.29 41.92
N ARG A 26 32.54 65.85 42.25
CA ARG A 26 32.00 64.56 41.81
C ARG A 26 31.49 64.57 40.37
N ILE A 27 30.91 65.67 39.94
CA ILE A 27 30.25 65.79 38.64
C ILE A 27 31.23 66.26 37.56
N ILE A 28 32.08 67.23 37.91
CA ILE A 28 32.96 67.94 36.99
C ILE A 28 34.39 67.41 37.08
N GLY A 29 34.79 66.91 38.26
CA GLY A 29 36.17 66.55 38.52
C GLY A 29 37.08 67.78 38.55
N ASN A 30 38.38 67.58 38.32
CA ASN A 30 39.39 68.64 38.44
C ASN A 30 39.54 69.51 37.16
N VAL A 31 38.45 69.67 36.41
CA VAL A 31 38.41 70.35 35.11
C VAL A 31 37.56 71.61 35.24
N GLN A 32 38.06 72.74 34.72
CA GLN A 32 37.32 74.01 34.70
C GLN A 32 36.30 73.94 33.56
N ILE A 33 35.00 73.96 33.88
CA ILE A 33 33.93 74.02 32.87
C ILE A 33 33.88 75.41 32.26
N SER A 34 33.89 75.48 30.93
CA SER A 34 33.54 76.68 30.19
C SER A 34 32.02 76.76 30.05
N ASP A 35 31.43 77.96 30.08
CA ASP A 35 29.99 78.19 29.77
C ASP A 35 29.55 77.66 28.39
N ASN A 36 30.49 77.20 27.57
CA ASN A 36 30.27 76.65 26.24
C ASN A 36 30.30 75.11 26.19
N ASP A 37 30.46 74.43 27.33
CA ASP A 37 30.42 72.98 27.41
C ASP A 37 28.96 72.50 27.52
N CYS A 38 28.55 71.55 26.66
CA CYS A 38 27.20 71.00 26.65
C CYS A 38 26.75 70.51 28.04
N SER A 39 25.47 70.71 28.36
CA SER A 39 24.88 70.20 29.60
C SER A 39 25.22 68.73 29.78
N ILE A 40 25.63 68.31 30.98
CA ILE A 40 26.02 66.91 31.25
C ILE A 40 24.89 65.95 30.92
N ALA A 41 23.63 66.38 31.10
CA ALA A 41 22.47 65.62 30.66
C ALA A 41 22.46 65.42 29.12
N GLU A 42 22.80 66.45 28.36
CA GLU A 42 22.89 66.40 26.91
C GLU A 42 24.09 65.58 26.42
N SER A 43 25.24 65.66 27.10
CA SER A 43 26.41 64.80 26.84
C SER A 43 26.12 63.32 27.14
N LEU A 44 25.39 63.04 28.23
CA LEU A 44 24.96 61.69 28.58
C LEU A 44 23.94 61.15 27.58
N ILE A 45 22.97 61.97 27.17
CA ILE A 45 22.02 61.62 26.11
C ILE A 45 22.77 61.34 24.81
N ASN A 46 23.70 62.21 24.40
CA ASN A 46 24.47 62.02 23.17
C ASN A 46 25.35 60.76 23.22
N SER A 47 25.98 60.49 24.37
CA SER A 47 26.74 59.26 24.60
C SER A 47 25.85 58.03 24.55
N ASN A 48 24.67 58.08 25.19
CA ASN A 48 23.70 57.00 25.16
C ASN A 48 23.15 56.79 23.74
N THR A 49 22.82 57.84 23.00
CA THR A 49 22.42 57.77 21.59
C THR A 49 23.53 57.19 20.72
N THR A 50 24.79 57.55 20.97
CA THR A 50 25.95 56.99 20.26
C THR A 50 26.12 55.50 20.54
N ILE A 51 25.96 55.08 21.81
CA ILE A 51 25.98 53.67 22.20
C ILE A 51 24.80 52.92 21.59
N GLN A 52 23.59 53.47 21.62
CA GLN A 52 22.41 52.86 21.02
C GLN A 52 22.59 52.69 19.52
N ASN A 53 23.08 53.73 18.83
CA ASN A 53 23.38 53.67 17.40
C ASN A 53 24.44 52.61 17.10
N ALA A 54 25.50 52.50 17.92
CA ALA A 54 26.52 51.47 17.77
C ALA A 54 25.95 50.05 17.98
N VAL A 55 25.07 49.86 18.97
CA VAL A 55 24.42 48.58 19.27
C VAL A 55 23.43 48.19 18.16
N SER A 56 22.59 49.10 17.70
CA SER A 56 21.67 48.87 16.57
C SER A 56 22.41 48.60 15.26
N ASN A 57 23.53 49.29 15.03
CA ASN A 57 24.41 49.02 13.88
C ASN A 57 25.08 47.64 14.00
N TYR A 58 25.43 47.20 15.21
CA TYR A 58 26.00 45.87 15.42
C TYR A 58 24.97 44.75 15.19
N GLU A 59 23.74 44.93 15.64
CA GLU A 59 22.67 43.94 15.45
C GLU A 59 22.26 43.82 13.97
N SER A 60 22.17 44.95 13.26
CA SER A 60 21.96 44.96 11.81
C SER A 60 23.15 44.36 11.05
N LEU A 61 24.39 44.66 11.46
CA LEU A 61 25.60 44.06 10.88
C LEU A 61 25.63 42.54 11.08
N LYS A 62 25.26 42.06 12.28
CA LYS A 62 25.15 40.63 12.59
C LYS A 62 24.12 39.95 11.69
N THR A 63 22.96 40.57 11.50
CA THR A 63 21.90 40.05 10.62
C THR A 63 22.36 39.98 9.16
N ILE A 64 23.11 40.98 8.70
CA ILE A 64 23.72 40.99 7.36
C ILE A 64 24.80 39.90 7.25
N PHE A 65 25.61 39.69 8.28
CA PHE A 65 26.65 38.66 8.30
C PHE A 65 26.05 37.25 8.28
N ASP A 66 24.96 37.01 9.02
CA ASP A 66 24.21 35.76 8.97
C ASP A 66 23.61 35.53 7.58
N ARG A 67 23.06 36.59 6.95
CA ARG A 67 22.57 36.53 5.56
C ARG A 67 23.67 36.28 4.55
N ILE A 68 24.87 36.85 4.72
CA ILE A 68 26.05 36.58 3.88
C ILE A 68 26.48 35.12 4.03
N SER A 69 26.45 34.57 5.23
CA SER A 69 26.79 33.16 5.49
C SER A 69 25.78 32.22 4.80
N ILE A 70 24.50 32.59 4.81
CA ILE A 70 23.44 31.88 4.07
C ILE A 70 23.64 32.04 2.57
N LEU A 71 23.91 33.24 2.07
CA LEU A 71 24.15 33.51 0.66
C LEU A 71 25.39 32.77 0.15
N GLY A 72 26.43 32.63 0.97
CA GLY A 72 27.60 31.80 0.69
C GLY A 72 27.27 30.32 0.51
N LYS A 73 26.24 29.80 1.20
CA LYS A 73 25.73 28.44 0.97
C LYS A 73 24.94 28.31 -0.33
N PHE A 74 24.22 29.37 -0.73
CA PHE A 74 23.50 29.39 -2.01
C PHE A 74 24.41 29.62 -3.22
N LEU A 75 25.54 30.30 -3.04
CA LEU A 75 26.60 30.46 -4.05
C LEU A 75 27.63 29.32 -4.06
N ASP A 76 27.52 28.36 -3.15
CA ASP A 76 28.34 27.16 -3.19
C ASP A 76 27.95 26.36 -4.46
N PRO A 77 28.87 26.12 -5.41
CA PRO A 77 28.60 25.36 -6.62
C PRO A 77 27.99 23.98 -6.32
N THR A 78 28.31 23.42 -5.15
CA THR A 78 27.80 22.13 -4.68
C THR A 78 26.30 22.16 -4.38
N TYR A 79 25.75 23.31 -4.00
CA TYR A 79 24.31 23.48 -3.74
C TYR A 79 23.50 23.49 -5.05
N GLU A 80 24.01 24.18 -6.07
CA GLU A 80 23.39 24.22 -7.39
C GLU A 80 23.48 22.85 -8.09
N ASP A 81 24.60 22.14 -7.95
CA ASP A 81 24.75 20.76 -8.42
C ASP A 81 23.79 19.79 -7.72
N SER A 82 23.60 19.92 -6.41
CA SER A 82 22.63 19.12 -5.64
C SER A 82 21.18 19.39 -6.05
N LEU A 83 20.85 20.65 -6.33
CA LEU A 83 19.52 21.03 -6.79
C LEU A 83 19.26 20.54 -8.22
N ALA A 84 20.26 20.67 -9.10
CA ALA A 84 20.21 20.15 -10.46
C ALA A 84 20.09 18.61 -10.48
N ASP A 85 20.83 17.90 -9.61
CA ASP A 85 20.75 16.45 -9.44
C ASP A 85 19.36 16.01 -8.94
N ASN A 86 18.79 16.70 -7.96
CA ASN A 86 17.42 16.41 -7.51
C ASN A 86 16.38 16.66 -8.60
N MET A 87 16.53 17.73 -9.38
CA MET A 87 15.66 18.01 -10.51
C MET A 87 15.80 16.94 -11.62
N ALA A 88 17.02 16.48 -11.87
CA ALA A 88 17.31 15.41 -12.82
C ALA A 88 16.71 14.07 -12.37
N LYS A 89 16.88 13.70 -11.08
CA LYS A 89 16.26 12.51 -10.49
C LYS A 89 14.74 12.55 -10.58
N THR A 90 14.15 13.71 -10.29
CA THR A 90 12.69 13.89 -10.36
C THR A 90 12.19 13.73 -11.79
N ARG A 91 12.88 14.33 -12.78
CA ARG A 91 12.57 14.14 -14.21
C ARG A 91 12.72 12.69 -14.63
N MET A 92 13.79 12.02 -14.21
CA MET A 92 14.03 10.61 -14.52
C MET A 92 12.92 9.72 -13.98
N ILE A 93 12.42 9.98 -12.75
CA ILE A 93 11.29 9.25 -12.16
C ILE A 93 9.99 9.51 -12.93
N LEU A 94 9.73 10.77 -13.33
CA LEU A 94 8.54 11.12 -14.11
C LEU A 94 8.56 10.49 -15.52
N GLU A 95 9.73 10.47 -16.16
CA GLU A 95 9.90 9.87 -17.48
C GLU A 95 9.76 8.34 -17.43
N SER A 96 10.33 7.71 -16.40
CA SER A 96 10.21 6.27 -16.15
C SER A 96 8.88 5.86 -15.49
N GLU A 97 7.99 6.79 -15.15
CA GLU A 97 6.72 6.48 -14.47
C GLU A 97 5.87 5.49 -15.27
N SER A 98 5.80 5.68 -16.59
CA SER A 98 5.04 4.81 -17.49
C SER A 98 5.56 3.37 -17.48
N GLU A 99 6.89 3.20 -17.51
CA GLU A 99 7.55 1.89 -17.44
C GLU A 99 7.37 1.25 -16.06
N LEU A 100 7.49 2.03 -14.98
CA LEU A 100 7.28 1.56 -13.61
C LEU A 100 5.83 1.09 -13.39
N ARG A 101 4.85 1.81 -13.94
CA ARG A 101 3.44 1.40 -13.90
C ARG A 101 3.19 0.12 -14.70
N LEU A 102 3.83 -0.02 -15.86
CA LEU A 102 3.76 -1.24 -16.67
C LEU A 102 4.36 -2.43 -15.91
N LEU A 103 5.53 -2.26 -15.31
CA LEU A 103 6.20 -3.29 -14.52
C LEU A 103 5.35 -3.69 -13.30
N LEU A 104 4.76 -2.73 -12.61
CA LEU A 104 3.85 -2.97 -11.49
C LEU A 104 2.63 -3.78 -11.95
N SER A 105 2.01 -3.41 -13.08
CA SER A 105 0.89 -4.15 -13.67
C SER A 105 1.26 -5.61 -13.97
N GLN A 106 2.42 -5.82 -14.59
CA GLN A 106 2.92 -7.16 -14.91
C GLN A 106 3.20 -7.97 -13.65
N LEU A 107 3.79 -7.35 -12.62
CA LEU A 107 4.11 -8.00 -11.36
C LEU A 107 2.84 -8.38 -10.57
N THR A 108 1.84 -7.50 -10.54
CA THR A 108 0.53 -7.80 -9.94
C THR A 108 -0.13 -8.98 -10.65
N LYS A 109 -0.13 -8.96 -11.99
CA LYS A 109 -0.67 -10.08 -12.79
C LYS A 109 0.09 -11.39 -12.54
N LEU A 110 1.41 -11.31 -12.44
CA LEU A 110 2.24 -12.49 -12.12
C LEU A 110 1.95 -13.01 -10.72
N ASN A 111 1.76 -12.13 -9.74
CA ASN A 111 1.43 -12.52 -8.37
C ASN A 111 0.03 -13.18 -8.27
N GLU A 112 -0.96 -12.64 -8.97
CA GLU A 112 -2.30 -13.25 -9.10
C GLU A 112 -2.23 -14.63 -9.76
N MET A 113 -1.46 -14.76 -10.84
CA MET A 113 -1.22 -16.03 -11.51
C MET A 113 -0.43 -17.00 -10.63
N ASN A 114 0.54 -16.53 -9.86
CA ASN A 114 1.34 -17.37 -8.96
C ASN A 114 0.49 -17.97 -7.85
N ASN A 115 -0.44 -17.20 -7.26
CA ASN A 115 -1.42 -17.74 -6.31
C ASN A 115 -2.32 -18.82 -6.95
N SER A 116 -2.60 -18.70 -8.25
CA SER A 116 -3.37 -19.70 -8.99
C SER A 116 -2.53 -20.94 -9.36
N LEU A 117 -1.24 -20.76 -9.65
CA LEU A 117 -0.32 -21.81 -10.10
C LEU A 117 0.27 -22.62 -8.94
N SER A 118 0.39 -22.02 -7.77
CA SER A 118 0.83 -22.68 -6.52
C SER A 118 -0.31 -23.38 -5.78
N GLY A 119 -1.52 -23.42 -6.36
CA GLY A 119 -2.66 -24.11 -5.77
C GLY A 119 -2.42 -25.62 -5.58
N GLU A 120 -2.85 -26.12 -4.43
CA GLU A 120 -3.07 -27.55 -4.14
C GLU A 120 -3.59 -28.42 -5.29
N PRO A 121 -4.46 -27.95 -6.22
CA PRO A 121 -4.86 -28.72 -7.40
C PRO A 121 -3.70 -29.26 -8.23
N PHE A 122 -2.59 -28.54 -8.41
CA PHE A 122 -1.43 -29.03 -9.17
C PHE A 122 -0.65 -30.12 -8.42
N LYS A 123 -0.62 -30.03 -7.08
CA LYS A 123 0.03 -31.04 -6.22
C LYS A 123 -0.75 -32.36 -6.18
N ASN A 124 -2.07 -32.30 -6.35
CA ASN A 124 -2.96 -33.45 -6.32
C ASN A 124 -3.13 -34.16 -7.68
N ILE A 125 -2.52 -33.65 -8.76
CA ILE A 125 -2.60 -34.24 -10.11
C ILE A 125 -2.19 -35.72 -10.14
N PRO A 126 -1.09 -36.17 -9.51
CA PRO A 126 -0.72 -37.58 -9.54
C PRO A 126 -1.77 -38.48 -8.88
N SER A 127 -2.36 -38.03 -7.77
CA SER A 127 -3.42 -38.74 -7.06
C SER A 127 -4.71 -38.81 -7.90
N LEU A 128 -5.12 -37.70 -8.51
CA LEU A 128 -6.29 -37.65 -9.41
C LEU A 128 -6.09 -38.55 -10.63
N THR A 129 -4.88 -38.58 -11.18
CA THR A 129 -4.53 -39.43 -12.34
C THR A 129 -4.63 -40.91 -11.98
N GLU A 130 -4.20 -41.30 -10.78
CA GLU A 130 -4.32 -42.69 -10.33
C GLU A 130 -5.78 -43.09 -10.09
N GLN A 131 -6.58 -42.20 -9.50
CA GLN A 131 -8.03 -42.42 -9.34
C GLN A 131 -8.73 -42.53 -10.70
N LEU A 132 -8.41 -41.64 -11.64
CA LEU A 132 -8.95 -41.68 -13.00
C LEU A 132 -8.56 -42.97 -13.72
N ARG A 133 -7.31 -43.45 -13.54
CA ARG A 133 -6.86 -44.73 -14.09
C ARG A 133 -7.70 -45.89 -13.55
N LYS A 134 -7.95 -45.94 -12.24
CA LYS A 134 -8.78 -46.97 -11.60
C LYS A 134 -10.22 -46.94 -12.11
N VAL A 135 -10.80 -45.74 -12.23
CA VAL A 135 -12.16 -45.58 -12.79
C VAL A 135 -12.21 -45.98 -14.25
N SER A 136 -11.22 -45.60 -15.05
CA SER A 136 -11.13 -46.00 -16.46
C SER A 136 -11.02 -47.51 -16.62
N GLU A 137 -10.22 -48.17 -15.78
CA GLU A 137 -10.09 -49.64 -15.78
C GLU A 137 -11.41 -50.31 -15.41
N ALA A 138 -12.10 -49.80 -14.38
CA ALA A 138 -13.42 -50.28 -14.00
C ALA A 138 -14.47 -50.07 -15.10
N ALA A 139 -14.47 -48.90 -15.74
CA ALA A 139 -15.40 -48.58 -16.84
C ALA A 139 -15.20 -49.50 -18.04
N VAL A 140 -13.94 -49.78 -18.42
CA VAL A 140 -13.64 -50.76 -19.48
C VAL A 140 -14.14 -52.15 -19.11
N LYS A 141 -13.94 -52.57 -17.86
CA LYS A 141 -14.43 -53.87 -17.39
C LYS A 141 -15.96 -53.97 -17.44
N THR A 142 -16.66 -52.96 -16.93
CA THR A 142 -18.13 -52.91 -16.97
C THR A 142 -18.65 -52.90 -18.40
N GLN A 143 -17.98 -52.19 -19.32
CA GLN A 143 -18.36 -52.19 -20.73
C GLN A 143 -18.25 -53.60 -21.34
N GLU A 144 -17.18 -54.34 -21.04
CA GLU A 144 -17.02 -55.71 -21.55
C GLU A 144 -18.08 -56.65 -20.96
N GLU A 145 -18.40 -56.52 -19.67
CA GLU A 145 -19.48 -57.28 -19.02
C GLU A 145 -20.85 -56.98 -19.66
N CYS A 146 -21.16 -55.71 -19.90
CA CYS A 146 -22.38 -55.30 -20.62
C CYS A 146 -22.44 -55.90 -22.03
N ASN A 147 -21.35 -55.81 -22.80
CA ASN A 147 -21.27 -56.38 -24.13
C ASN A 147 -21.47 -57.90 -24.11
N GLN A 148 -20.93 -58.59 -23.10
CA GLN A 148 -21.09 -60.03 -22.96
C GLN A 148 -22.54 -60.41 -22.66
N ILE A 149 -23.19 -59.70 -21.73
CA ILE A 149 -24.61 -59.91 -21.40
C ILE A 149 -25.49 -59.65 -22.64
N GLU A 150 -25.19 -58.60 -23.40
CA GLU A 150 -25.92 -58.30 -24.65
C GLU A 150 -25.78 -59.44 -25.66
N ARG A 151 -24.56 -59.97 -25.85
CA ARG A 151 -24.31 -61.13 -26.72
C ARG A 151 -25.12 -62.35 -26.29
N ASP A 152 -25.16 -62.63 -24.99
CA ASP A 152 -25.86 -63.80 -24.46
C ASP A 152 -27.38 -63.64 -24.52
N ALA A 153 -27.90 -62.44 -24.25
CA ALA A 153 -29.31 -62.10 -24.43
C ALA A 153 -29.75 -62.25 -25.89
N LYS A 154 -28.91 -61.79 -26.84
CA LYS A 154 -29.18 -61.95 -28.27
C LYS A 154 -29.23 -63.42 -28.68
N LYS A 155 -28.26 -64.23 -28.25
CA LYS A 155 -28.26 -65.68 -28.50
C LYS A 155 -29.49 -66.36 -27.92
N LEU A 156 -29.89 -65.98 -26.71
CA LEU A 156 -31.09 -66.53 -26.08
C LEU A 156 -32.35 -66.16 -26.88
N MET A 157 -32.44 -64.92 -27.37
CA MET A 157 -33.56 -64.47 -28.19
C MET A 157 -33.60 -65.17 -29.56
N GLU A 158 -32.45 -65.40 -30.19
CA GLU A 158 -32.34 -66.19 -31.41
C GLU A 158 -32.80 -67.65 -31.19
N ASN A 159 -32.36 -68.29 -30.09
CA ASN A 159 -32.79 -69.63 -29.72
C ASN A 159 -34.30 -69.68 -29.44
N TYR A 160 -34.84 -68.69 -28.72
CA TYR A 160 -36.27 -68.62 -28.44
C TYR A 160 -37.08 -68.46 -29.74
N SER A 161 -36.63 -67.60 -30.67
CA SER A 161 -37.26 -67.42 -31.98
C SER A 161 -37.26 -68.72 -32.79
N LEU A 162 -36.17 -69.47 -32.75
CA LEU A 162 -36.05 -70.79 -33.39
C LEU A 162 -37.03 -71.81 -32.78
N VAL A 163 -37.09 -71.88 -31.45
CA VAL A 163 -38.02 -72.77 -30.73
C VAL A 163 -39.47 -72.41 -31.05
N LEU A 164 -39.82 -71.12 -31.02
CA LEU A 164 -41.16 -70.65 -31.35
C LEU A 164 -41.55 -70.99 -32.80
N THR A 165 -40.63 -70.82 -33.75
CA THR A 165 -40.87 -71.18 -35.15
C THR A 165 -41.08 -72.69 -35.31
N THR A 166 -40.28 -73.50 -34.61
CA THR A 166 -40.39 -74.95 -34.62
C THR A 166 -41.71 -75.42 -33.98
N MET A 167 -42.09 -74.79 -32.86
CA MET A 167 -43.35 -75.05 -32.18
C MET A 167 -44.54 -74.69 -33.07
N ASN A 168 -44.55 -73.50 -33.68
CA ASN A 168 -45.59 -73.10 -34.63
C ASN A 168 -45.70 -74.08 -35.80
N ARG A 169 -44.58 -74.55 -36.37
CA ARG A 169 -44.58 -75.59 -37.40
C ARG A 169 -45.18 -76.90 -36.87
N SER A 170 -44.82 -77.32 -35.66
CA SER A 170 -45.36 -78.55 -35.06
C SER A 170 -46.88 -78.48 -34.83
N LEU A 171 -47.39 -77.32 -34.41
CA LEU A 171 -48.83 -77.09 -34.24
C LEU A 171 -49.57 -77.15 -35.58
N VAL A 172 -49.02 -76.55 -36.64
CA VAL A 172 -49.60 -76.66 -38.00
C VAL A 172 -49.61 -78.11 -38.49
N LEU A 173 -48.54 -78.88 -38.21
CA LEU A 173 -48.50 -80.30 -38.57
C LEU A 173 -49.55 -81.10 -37.78
N PHE A 174 -49.72 -80.83 -36.49
CA PHE A 174 -50.77 -81.48 -35.69
C PHE A 174 -52.16 -81.10 -36.19
N ASP A 175 -52.40 -79.85 -36.56
CA ASP A 175 -53.67 -79.39 -37.12
C ASP A 175 -54.00 -80.07 -38.45
N ALA A 176 -53.00 -80.25 -39.32
CA ALA A 176 -53.14 -81.01 -40.57
C ALA A 176 -53.50 -82.48 -40.31
N VAL A 177 -52.79 -83.14 -39.39
CA VAL A 177 -53.08 -84.54 -39.02
C VAL A 177 -54.47 -84.68 -38.39
N LEU A 178 -54.87 -83.74 -37.52
CA LEU A 178 -56.21 -83.74 -36.93
C LEU A 178 -57.29 -83.53 -38.00
N SER A 179 -57.08 -82.62 -38.94
CA SER A 179 -57.99 -82.39 -40.06
C SER A 179 -58.15 -83.64 -40.94
N GLU A 180 -57.07 -84.33 -41.26
CA GLU A 180 -57.12 -85.60 -42.00
C GLU A 180 -57.90 -86.68 -41.25
N ILE A 181 -57.77 -86.77 -39.93
CA ILE A 181 -58.53 -87.70 -39.10
C ILE A 181 -60.02 -87.33 -39.09
N GLU A 182 -60.35 -86.05 -38.91
CA GLU A 182 -61.74 -85.56 -38.92
C GLU A 182 -62.42 -85.77 -40.28
N GLU A 183 -61.70 -85.56 -41.39
CA GLU A 183 -62.22 -85.81 -42.73
C GLU A 183 -62.49 -87.30 -42.96
N ASN A 184 -61.56 -88.17 -42.53
CA ASN A 184 -61.76 -89.62 -42.58
C ASN A 184 -62.89 -90.11 -41.67
N ASP A 185 -63.18 -89.43 -40.56
CA ASP A 185 -64.29 -89.77 -39.66
C ASP A 185 -65.64 -89.26 -40.20
N LYS A 186 -65.66 -88.10 -40.90
CA LYS A 186 -66.83 -87.62 -41.64
C LYS A 186 -67.23 -88.54 -42.79
N ILE A 187 -66.25 -89.14 -43.50
CA ILE A 187 -66.52 -90.10 -44.57
C ILE A 187 -67.13 -91.41 -44.02
N LYS A 188 -66.94 -91.73 -42.73
CA LYS A 188 -67.50 -92.92 -42.07
C LYS A 188 -68.89 -92.73 -41.48
N LYS A 189 -69.39 -91.50 -41.34
CA LYS A 189 -70.80 -91.25 -41.01
C LYS A 189 -71.58 -91.04 -42.31
N PRO A 190 -72.29 -92.06 -42.82
CA PRO A 190 -73.22 -91.82 -43.92
C PRO A 190 -74.30 -90.85 -43.46
N ILE A 191 -74.68 -89.99 -44.40
CA ILE A 191 -75.98 -89.34 -44.46
C ILE A 191 -77.03 -90.44 -44.24
N ASP A 192 -77.79 -90.33 -43.15
CA ASP A 192 -79.02 -91.09 -42.97
C ASP A 192 -80.11 -90.12 -42.51
N GLU A 193 -81.30 -90.31 -43.08
CA GLU A 193 -82.54 -89.51 -42.96
C GLU A 193 -83.00 -89.22 -41.53
#